data_AF-W4JRW5-F1
#
_entry.id   AF-W4JRW5-F1
#
_cell.length_a   1.000
_cell.length_b   1.000
_cell.length_c   1.000
_cell.angle_alpha   90.00
_cell.angle_beta   90.00
_cell.angle_gamma   90.00
#
_symmetry.space_group_name_H-M   'P 1'
#
loop_
_entity.id
_entity.type
_entity.pdbx_description
1 polymer ?
#
loop_
_entity_poly.entity_id
_entity_poly.type
_entity_poly.pdbx_seq_one_letter_code
_entity_poly.pdbx_strand_id
1 'polypeptide(L)'
;MHMAKMILRGSKEELAAAHDMVYRCLGCQPGIVSGVSRKRTNEMEDTNAPAACDVCMRIKGHGGFVARERTTISFTAEMICLSCSVKYRRRVCTNCGGTSARGVIGKWRCKELFSGGRKTCSLSHARLGTRDMEMATWEAPTDLQDAKELPSLLECCEQMWREHVLSRLAVPEVLEHQNELKTFAEIEVAILYQRFPGRELFTKPPKSPNHRRFVSFAWAKIRTRRDKSTPEWAQTSQDTKRADQWLAYNMRRSTVLFPSNSMLCGAWLVEWVIPDRTFVVDSLSPFGSVGVDERGGLHCREILRCALAMLVEHNTKYPDDLWPAPEHLWVVMKNSELTARMRVAEGLQRHSFLPLDEYLARHTTARKDMFRRDVCALAESLAERRSRADDEIDVLALHMGNAMTLEALERRTLGQLRSSMRKAGR
;
A
#
# COMPACT_ATOMS: atom_id res chain seq x y z
N MET A 1 -5.30 2.76 41.99
CA MET A 1 -4.36 2.47 40.88
C MET A 1 -5.20 2.03 39.69
N HIS A 2 -5.28 2.81 38.60
CA HIS A 2 -6.09 2.45 37.43
C HIS A 2 -5.26 1.58 36.47
N MET A 3 -5.73 0.39 36.13
CA MET A 3 -4.98 -0.58 35.32
C MET A 3 -5.28 -0.44 33.82
N ALA A 4 -6.55 -0.24 33.47
CA ALA A 4 -7.04 -0.17 32.11
C ALA A 4 -8.36 0.64 32.07
N LYS A 5 -8.72 1.10 30.87
CA LYS A 5 -10.03 1.66 30.55
C LYS A 5 -10.81 0.61 29.77
N MET A 6 -11.99 0.25 30.25
CA MET A 6 -12.89 -0.65 29.56
C MET A 6 -13.97 0.13 28.81
N ILE A 7 -14.25 -0.28 27.57
CA ILE A 7 -15.33 0.30 26.76
C ILE A 7 -16.36 -0.79 26.53
N LEU A 8 -17.57 -0.59 27.06
CA LEU A 8 -18.72 -1.44 26.82
C LEU A 8 -19.52 -0.91 25.63
N ARG A 9 -20.02 -1.81 24.77
CA ARG A 9 -20.90 -1.49 23.65
C ARG A 9 -22.05 -2.48 23.59
N GLY A 10 -23.25 -1.94 23.68
CA GLY A 10 -24.52 -2.64 23.51
C GLY A 10 -25.65 -1.61 23.43
N SER A 11 -26.88 -2.07 23.22
CA SER A 11 -28.06 -1.25 23.46
C SER A 11 -28.16 -0.89 24.96
N LYS A 12 -28.99 0.10 25.31
CA LYS A 12 -29.14 0.50 26.72
C LYS A 12 -29.66 -0.67 27.57
N GLU A 13 -30.50 -1.50 26.98
CA GLU A 13 -31.10 -2.68 27.59
C GLU A 13 -30.05 -3.78 27.80
N GLU A 14 -29.15 -4.00 26.84
CA GLU A 14 -28.04 -4.95 26.95
C GLU A 14 -27.03 -4.54 28.03
N LEU A 15 -26.77 -3.24 28.18
CA LEU A 15 -25.86 -2.70 29.19
C LEU A 15 -26.45 -2.69 30.60
N ALA A 16 -27.79 -2.77 30.72
CA ALA A 16 -28.50 -2.80 32.00
C ALA A 16 -28.58 -4.20 32.62
N ALA A 17 -28.12 -5.24 31.92
CA ALA A 17 -28.07 -6.60 32.45
C ALA A 17 -27.21 -6.67 33.72
N ALA A 18 -27.68 -7.38 34.76
CA ALA A 18 -26.96 -7.53 36.01
C ALA A 18 -25.71 -8.40 35.83
N HIS A 19 -24.53 -7.80 35.97
CA HIS A 19 -23.24 -8.47 35.79
C HIS A 19 -22.25 -8.09 36.89
N ASP A 20 -21.40 -9.04 37.27
CA ASP A 20 -20.21 -8.83 38.08
C ASP A 20 -18.97 -8.78 37.20
N MET A 21 -18.08 -7.84 37.50
CA MET A 21 -16.81 -7.70 36.81
C MET A 21 -15.69 -8.25 37.68
N VAL A 22 -15.05 -9.33 37.24
CA VAL A 22 -13.95 -9.98 37.96
C VAL A 22 -12.67 -9.80 37.15
N TYR A 23 -11.85 -8.81 37.52
CA TYR A 23 -10.52 -8.60 36.94
C TYR A 23 -9.43 -8.63 38.02
N ARG A 24 -8.38 -9.40 37.76
CA ARG A 24 -7.20 -9.52 38.60
C ARG A 24 -5.97 -9.05 37.83
N CYS A 25 -5.16 -8.22 38.48
CA CYS A 25 -3.95 -7.67 37.87
C CYS A 25 -2.82 -8.70 37.84
N LEU A 26 -1.90 -8.63 36.87
CA LEU A 26 -0.73 -9.52 36.82
C LEU A 26 0.17 -9.39 38.06
N GLY A 27 0.23 -8.22 38.70
CA GLY A 27 0.95 -8.04 39.96
C GLY A 27 0.27 -8.65 41.18
N CYS A 28 -1.04 -8.91 41.09
CA CYS A 28 -1.89 -9.42 42.16
C CYS A 28 -1.94 -10.96 42.11
N GLN A 29 -1.93 -11.53 40.91
CA GLN A 29 -1.88 -12.96 40.67
C GLN A 29 -1.16 -13.23 39.34
N PRO A 30 0.10 -13.71 39.35
CA PRO A 30 0.80 -14.10 38.13
C PRO A 30 0.18 -15.38 37.58
N GLY A 31 -0.53 -15.28 36.45
CA GLY A 31 -1.11 -16.43 35.74
C GLY A 31 -0.18 -16.98 34.66
N ILE A 32 -0.41 -18.23 34.24
CA ILE A 32 0.33 -18.88 33.16
C ILE A 32 -0.03 -18.20 31.84
N VAL A 33 0.96 -17.62 31.17
CA VAL A 33 0.79 -16.89 29.91
C VAL A 33 0.57 -17.88 28.76
N SER A 34 -0.67 -18.27 28.49
CA SER A 34 -1.03 -18.95 27.24
C SER A 34 -1.25 -17.92 26.12
N GLY A 35 -0.70 -18.16 24.93
CA GLY A 35 -0.74 -17.23 23.80
C GLY A 35 -2.16 -16.80 23.40
N VAL A 36 -2.35 -15.50 23.18
CA VAL A 36 -3.67 -14.91 22.84
C VAL A 36 -3.91 -15.03 21.34
N SER A 37 -4.94 -15.78 20.93
CA SER A 37 -5.41 -15.83 19.54
C SER A 37 -6.43 -14.72 19.26
N ARG A 38 -6.20 -13.94 18.20
CA ARG A 38 -7.02 -12.82 17.71
C ARG A 38 -8.51 -13.14 17.43
N LYS A 39 -8.92 -14.41 17.51
CA LYS A 39 -10.27 -14.89 17.18
C LYS A 39 -11.26 -14.92 18.36
N ARG A 40 -10.84 -14.62 19.59
CA ARG A 40 -11.67 -14.85 20.79
C ARG A 40 -12.39 -13.61 21.33
N THR A 41 -13.07 -12.85 20.48
CA THR A 41 -13.87 -11.69 20.90
C THR A 41 -15.14 -12.05 21.69
N ASN A 42 -15.39 -13.34 21.97
CA ASN A 42 -16.66 -13.84 22.50
C ASN A 42 -16.57 -14.70 23.77
N GLU A 43 -15.39 -14.90 24.38
CA GLU A 43 -15.27 -15.62 25.67
C GLU A 43 -15.29 -14.63 26.84
N MET A 44 -16.29 -13.74 26.90
CA MET A 44 -16.41 -12.72 27.96
C MET A 44 -16.79 -13.31 29.31
N GLU A 45 -17.33 -14.52 29.32
CA GLU A 45 -17.79 -15.23 30.53
C GLU A 45 -16.67 -16.02 31.22
N ASP A 46 -15.49 -16.15 30.60
CA ASP A 46 -14.35 -16.84 31.21
C ASP A 46 -13.54 -15.88 32.11
N THR A 47 -13.63 -16.10 33.41
CA THR A 47 -12.94 -15.30 34.44
C THR A 47 -11.44 -15.60 34.55
N ASN A 48 -10.97 -16.70 33.96
CA ASN A 48 -9.55 -17.07 33.92
C ASN A 48 -8.86 -16.65 32.61
N ALA A 49 -9.62 -16.16 31.63
CA ALA A 49 -9.05 -15.74 30.35
C ALA A 49 -8.07 -14.56 30.51
N PRO A 50 -6.97 -14.54 29.73
CA PRO A 50 -6.00 -13.45 29.77
C PRO A 50 -6.63 -12.15 29.29
N ALA A 51 -6.60 -11.15 30.17
CA ALA A 51 -7.07 -9.81 29.95
C ALA A 51 -6.00 -9.02 29.16
N ALA A 52 -6.05 -9.13 27.83
CA ALA A 52 -5.14 -8.44 26.92
C ALA A 52 -5.70 -7.09 26.47
N CYS A 53 -4.82 -6.12 26.25
CA CYS A 53 -5.24 -4.86 25.65
C CYS A 53 -5.55 -5.02 24.16
N ASP A 54 -6.73 -4.61 23.70
CA ASP A 54 -7.13 -4.69 22.29
C ASP A 54 -6.29 -3.83 21.33
N VAL A 55 -5.46 -2.93 21.88
CA VAL A 55 -4.64 -1.99 21.12
C VAL A 55 -3.20 -2.49 20.97
N CYS A 56 -2.54 -2.80 22.10
CA CYS A 56 -1.14 -3.23 22.10
C CYS A 56 -0.95 -4.74 22.29
N MET A 57 -2.04 -5.49 22.50
CA MET A 57 -2.06 -6.95 22.75
C MET A 57 -1.26 -7.42 23.98
N ARG A 58 -0.68 -6.51 24.76
CA ARG A 58 0.00 -6.85 26.00
C ARG A 58 -1.03 -7.27 27.04
N ILE A 59 -0.77 -8.41 27.69
CA ILE A 59 -1.57 -8.92 28.79
C ILE A 59 -1.38 -8.00 30.00
N LYS A 60 -2.48 -7.57 30.61
CA LYS A 60 -2.49 -6.71 31.79
C LYS A 60 -3.03 -7.41 33.03
N GLY A 61 -3.75 -8.52 32.85
CA GLY A 61 -4.32 -9.29 33.94
C GLY A 61 -5.02 -10.54 33.44
N HIS A 62 -5.93 -11.05 34.26
CA HIS A 62 -6.91 -12.07 33.91
C HIS A 62 -8.28 -11.59 34.37
N GLY A 63 -9.33 -11.93 33.64
CA GLY A 63 -10.67 -11.56 34.07
C GLY A 63 -11.70 -11.52 32.96
N GLY A 64 -12.95 -11.52 33.41
CA GLY A 64 -14.14 -11.55 32.57
C GLY A 64 -15.35 -11.03 33.33
N PHE A 65 -16.51 -11.24 32.74
CA PHE A 65 -17.80 -10.87 33.31
C PHE A 65 -18.53 -12.13 33.77
N VAL A 66 -19.19 -12.04 34.91
CA VAL A 66 -20.05 -13.09 35.43
C VAL A 66 -21.47 -12.55 35.44
N ALA A 67 -22.38 -13.18 34.71
CA ALA A 67 -23.80 -12.82 34.79
C ALA A 67 -24.34 -13.16 36.19
N ARG A 68 -25.00 -12.20 36.85
CA ARG A 68 -25.58 -12.44 38.19
C ARG A 68 -26.87 -13.27 38.14
N GLU A 69 -27.52 -13.29 36.98
CA GLU A 69 -28.74 -14.05 36.71
C GLU A 69 -28.49 -15.00 35.52
N ARG A 70 -29.43 -15.90 35.18
CA ARG A 70 -29.36 -16.75 33.96
C ARG A 70 -29.53 -15.93 32.66
N THR A 71 -29.11 -14.67 32.67
CA THR A 71 -29.15 -13.74 31.55
C THR A 71 -27.85 -13.84 30.76
N THR A 72 -27.97 -13.96 29.44
CA THR A 72 -26.81 -13.99 28.55
C THR A 72 -26.23 -12.60 28.38
N ILE A 73 -24.92 -12.45 28.57
CA ILE A 73 -24.23 -11.18 28.33
C ILE A 73 -24.14 -10.95 26.81
N SER A 74 -24.90 -9.99 26.31
CA SER A 74 -24.96 -9.65 24.88
C SER A 74 -24.15 -8.42 24.48
N PHE A 75 -23.62 -7.66 25.44
CA PHE A 75 -22.75 -6.51 25.16
C PHE A 75 -21.33 -6.95 24.82
N THR A 76 -20.61 -6.10 24.09
CA THR A 76 -19.18 -6.28 23.79
C THR A 76 -18.32 -5.37 24.66
N ALA A 77 -17.37 -5.95 25.39
CA ALA A 77 -16.36 -5.24 26.16
C ALA A 77 -15.02 -5.20 25.42
N GLU A 78 -14.37 -4.04 25.45
CA GLU A 78 -12.98 -3.84 25.00
C GLU A 78 -12.11 -3.30 26.11
N MET A 79 -10.90 -3.82 26.21
CA MET A 79 -9.96 -3.45 27.26
C MET A 79 -8.76 -2.70 26.70
N ILE A 80 -8.53 -1.50 27.22
CA ILE A 80 -7.52 -0.59 26.69
C ILE A 80 -6.59 -0.18 27.82
N CYS A 81 -5.29 -0.37 27.61
CA CYS A 81 -4.29 0.09 28.55
C CYS A 81 -4.32 1.62 28.69
N LEU A 82 -4.04 2.19 29.86
CA LEU A 82 -4.12 3.64 30.04
C LEU A 82 -3.23 4.41 29.06
N SER A 83 -1.99 3.97 28.85
CA SER A 83 -1.09 4.57 27.87
C SER A 83 -1.67 4.50 26.44
N CYS A 84 -2.29 3.38 26.09
CA CYS A 84 -2.98 3.18 24.81
C CYS A 84 -4.19 4.12 24.68
N SER A 85 -4.92 4.37 25.77
CA SER A 85 -6.10 5.23 25.78
C SER A 85 -5.73 6.71 25.57
N VAL A 86 -4.51 7.10 25.92
CA VAL A 86 -3.97 8.45 25.69
C VAL A 86 -3.47 8.60 24.26
N LYS A 87 -2.80 7.60 23.69
CA LYS A 87 -2.20 7.68 22.34
C LYS A 87 -3.19 7.38 21.20
N TYR A 88 -4.10 6.44 21.42
CA TYR A 88 -4.93 5.89 20.35
C TYR A 88 -6.41 6.18 20.56
N ARG A 89 -7.13 6.25 19.45
CA ARG A 89 -8.59 6.35 19.42
C ARG A 89 -9.15 5.30 18.48
N ARG A 90 -10.23 4.65 18.94
CA ARG A 90 -10.97 3.74 18.08
C ARG A 90 -11.73 4.54 17.06
N ARG A 91 -11.53 4.19 15.81
CA ARG A 91 -12.18 4.89 14.72
C ARG A 91 -13.65 4.50 14.62
N VAL A 92 -14.56 5.46 14.70
CA VAL A 92 -15.98 5.26 14.39
C VAL A 92 -16.28 5.94 13.06
N CYS A 93 -15.62 5.49 12.00
CA CYS A 93 -15.94 5.94 10.66
C CYS A 93 -16.62 4.80 9.92
N THR A 94 -17.81 5.08 9.43
CA THR A 94 -18.64 4.20 8.60
C THR A 94 -17.86 3.58 7.43
N ASN A 95 -16.83 4.25 6.90
CA ASN A 95 -16.07 3.77 5.75
C ASN A 95 -14.85 2.89 6.12
N CYS A 96 -14.32 2.99 7.34
CA CYS A 96 -13.17 2.19 7.80
C CYS A 96 -13.51 1.12 8.83
N GLY A 97 -14.68 1.21 9.46
CA GLY A 97 -15.25 0.08 10.18
C GLY A 97 -15.74 -0.95 9.17
N GLY A 98 -15.39 -2.21 9.41
CA GLY A 98 -16.06 -3.29 8.72
C GLY A 98 -17.55 -3.19 8.99
N THR A 99 -18.37 -3.48 7.98
CA THR A 99 -19.81 -3.65 8.12
C THR A 99 -20.07 -4.96 8.86
N SER A 100 -19.76 -5.02 10.15
CA SER A 100 -20.26 -6.07 11.04
C SER A 100 -21.65 -5.68 11.53
N ALA A 101 -22.61 -6.60 11.38
CA ALA A 101 -24.02 -6.40 11.68
C ALA A 101 -24.34 -5.99 13.14
N ARG A 102 -23.40 -6.17 14.08
CA ARG A 102 -23.53 -5.82 15.51
C ARG A 102 -22.63 -4.66 15.91
N GLY A 103 -22.79 -3.52 15.23
CA GLY A 103 -22.06 -2.30 15.54
C GLY A 103 -20.73 -2.17 14.80
N VAL A 104 -20.43 -0.92 14.41
CA VAL A 104 -19.25 -0.55 13.62
C VAL A 104 -18.00 -0.69 14.49
N ILE A 105 -17.35 -1.85 14.41
CA ILE A 105 -16.03 -2.12 14.97
C ILE A 105 -15.00 -1.55 13.99
N GLY A 106 -14.50 -0.34 14.28
CA GLY A 106 -13.44 0.28 13.49
C GLY A 106 -12.04 0.01 14.04
N LYS A 107 -11.04 0.19 13.17
CA LYS A 107 -9.62 -0.02 13.49
C LYS A 107 -9.10 1.06 14.45
N TRP A 108 -8.13 0.68 15.29
CA TRP A 108 -7.40 1.60 16.16
C TRP A 108 -6.37 2.43 15.37
N ARG A 109 -6.27 3.72 15.68
CA ARG A 109 -5.39 4.70 15.04
C ARG A 109 -4.92 5.78 16.04
N CYS A 110 -3.84 6.47 15.73
CA CYS A 110 -3.32 7.59 16.54
C CYS A 110 -4.34 8.74 16.61
N LYS A 111 -4.41 9.44 17.74
CA LYS A 111 -5.39 10.51 17.98
C LYS A 111 -5.21 11.73 17.08
N GLU A 112 -3.98 11.99 16.70
CA GLU A 112 -3.52 13.09 15.86
C GLU A 112 -4.15 13.04 14.46
N LEU A 113 -4.55 11.85 14.01
CA LEU A 113 -5.31 11.67 12.75
C LEU A 113 -6.78 12.11 12.84
N PHE A 114 -7.26 12.50 14.02
CA PHE A 114 -8.64 12.95 14.26
C PHE A 114 -8.65 14.46 14.53
N SER A 115 -8.65 15.25 13.46
CA SER A 115 -8.71 16.71 13.55
C SER A 115 -10.06 17.20 14.12
N GLY A 116 -10.01 18.20 15.00
CA GLY A 116 -11.17 18.99 15.45
C GLY A 116 -12.27 18.20 16.18
N GLY A 117 -11.91 17.16 16.94
CA GLY A 117 -12.89 16.38 17.72
C GLY A 117 -13.82 15.48 16.89
N ARG A 118 -13.58 15.36 15.58
CA ARG A 118 -14.37 14.50 14.68
C ARG A 118 -14.17 13.02 15.02
N LYS A 119 -15.24 12.22 14.86
CA LYS A 119 -15.19 10.74 14.99
C LYS A 119 -14.60 10.05 13.75
N THR A 120 -14.44 10.78 12.65
CA THR A 120 -13.83 10.35 11.40
C THR A 120 -12.37 10.79 11.33
N CYS A 121 -11.47 9.94 10.81
CA CYS A 121 -10.08 10.34 10.63
C CYS A 121 -9.89 11.11 9.32
N SER A 122 -8.74 11.79 9.18
CA SER A 122 -8.36 12.65 8.06
C SER A 122 -7.89 11.92 6.78
N LEU A 123 -7.77 10.59 6.81
CA LEU A 123 -7.26 9.81 5.67
C LEU A 123 -8.34 9.67 4.58
N SER A 124 -7.96 9.29 3.35
CA SER A 124 -8.95 8.90 2.35
C SER A 124 -9.59 7.54 2.67
N HIS A 125 -10.91 7.47 2.46
CA HIS A 125 -11.72 6.25 2.66
C HIS A 125 -12.45 5.79 1.41
N ALA A 126 -11.95 6.20 0.25
CA ALA A 126 -12.47 5.72 -1.00
C ALA A 126 -12.25 4.20 -1.10
N ARG A 127 -13.35 3.45 -1.07
CA ARG A 127 -13.32 2.04 -1.47
C ARG A 127 -13.14 1.99 -2.97
N LEU A 128 -11.90 1.73 -3.41
CA LEU A 128 -11.49 1.68 -4.82
C LEU A 128 -11.98 0.43 -5.57
N GLY A 129 -13.02 -0.25 -5.07
CA GLY A 129 -13.49 -1.56 -5.52
C GLY A 129 -13.82 -1.61 -7.02
N THR A 130 -15.09 -1.56 -7.37
CA THR A 130 -15.57 -1.65 -8.77
C THR A 130 -15.71 -0.28 -9.44
N ARG A 131 -14.88 0.70 -9.06
CA ARG A 131 -14.92 2.03 -9.66
C ARG A 131 -14.29 2.03 -11.05
N ASP A 132 -14.80 2.88 -11.94
CA ASP A 132 -14.15 3.21 -13.20
C ASP A 132 -12.80 3.88 -12.89
N MET A 133 -11.74 3.35 -13.48
CA MET A 133 -10.39 3.86 -13.34
C MET A 133 -9.76 4.15 -14.69
N GLU A 134 -8.86 5.13 -14.68
CA GLU A 134 -8.09 5.56 -15.83
C GLU A 134 -6.61 5.48 -15.48
N MET A 135 -5.80 4.94 -16.39
CA MET A 135 -4.36 4.85 -16.24
C MET A 135 -3.68 5.63 -17.36
N ALA A 136 -2.79 6.54 -16.99
CA ALA A 136 -2.00 7.33 -17.92
C ALA A 136 -0.51 7.13 -17.63
N THR A 137 0.28 6.92 -18.68
CA THR A 137 1.73 6.74 -18.60
C THR A 137 2.42 7.83 -19.40
N TRP A 138 3.42 8.46 -18.81
CA TRP A 138 4.13 9.62 -19.34
C TRP A 138 5.64 9.44 -19.20
N GLU A 139 6.41 10.04 -20.12
CA GLU A 139 7.86 10.15 -19.98
C GLU A 139 8.23 11.39 -19.15
N ALA A 140 8.97 11.18 -18.06
CA ALA A 140 9.49 12.24 -17.23
C ALA A 140 10.98 12.49 -17.55
N PRO A 141 11.43 13.75 -17.68
CA PRO A 141 10.65 14.96 -17.54
C PRO A 141 10.09 15.48 -18.89
N THR A 142 10.45 14.89 -20.03
CA THR A 142 10.17 15.37 -21.39
C THR A 142 8.70 15.73 -21.64
N ASP A 143 7.76 14.87 -21.29
CA ASP A 143 6.34 15.12 -21.53
C ASP A 143 5.67 15.97 -20.44
N LEU A 144 6.33 16.10 -19.27
CA LEU A 144 5.75 16.69 -18.07
C LEU A 144 6.20 18.14 -17.82
N GLN A 145 7.35 18.57 -18.35
CA GLN A 145 7.92 19.90 -18.08
C GLN A 145 6.99 21.05 -18.52
N ASP A 146 6.30 20.90 -19.64
CA ASP A 146 5.42 21.94 -20.20
C ASP A 146 3.97 21.85 -19.69
N ALA A 147 3.66 20.85 -18.87
CA ALA A 147 2.31 20.63 -18.38
C ALA A 147 1.94 21.64 -17.29
N LYS A 148 0.99 22.53 -17.57
CA LYS A 148 0.42 23.49 -16.60
C LYS A 148 -0.14 22.82 -15.34
N GLU A 149 -0.53 21.55 -15.44
CA GLU A 149 -1.13 20.76 -14.37
C GLU A 149 -0.09 20.10 -13.44
N LEU A 150 1.20 20.16 -13.80
CA LEU A 150 2.29 19.49 -13.06
C LEU A 150 2.35 19.91 -11.58
N PRO A 151 2.23 21.19 -11.18
CA PRO A 151 2.27 21.56 -9.76
C PRO A 151 1.14 20.92 -8.95
N SER A 152 -0.09 20.95 -9.48
CA SER A 152 -1.26 20.34 -8.82
C SER A 152 -1.17 18.81 -8.77
N LEU A 153 -0.60 18.19 -9.80
CA LEU A 153 -0.32 16.75 -9.81
C LEU A 153 0.68 16.37 -8.71
N LEU A 154 1.76 17.14 -8.56
CA LEU A 154 2.77 16.91 -7.53
C LEU A 154 2.19 17.05 -6.11
N GLU A 155 1.32 18.03 -5.88
CA GLU A 155 0.58 18.16 -4.62
C GLU A 155 -0.33 16.95 -4.35
N CYS A 156 -1.02 16.45 -5.38
CA CYS A 156 -1.83 15.23 -5.26
C CYS A 156 -0.97 13.99 -4.96
N CYS A 157 0.20 13.88 -5.58
CA CYS A 157 1.16 12.80 -5.32
C CYS A 157 1.70 12.85 -3.89
N GLU A 158 2.04 14.04 -3.40
CA GLU A 158 2.52 14.26 -2.03
C GLU A 158 1.43 13.93 -1.00
N GLN A 159 0.19 14.36 -1.25
CA GLN A 159 -0.95 14.04 -0.40
C GLN A 159 -1.22 12.53 -0.36
N MET A 160 -1.24 11.86 -1.53
CA MET A 160 -1.41 10.40 -1.60
C MET A 160 -0.30 9.67 -0.84
N TRP A 161 0.96 10.07 -1.04
CA TRP A 161 2.11 9.50 -0.33
C TRP A 161 1.95 9.65 1.19
N ARG A 162 1.64 10.87 1.67
CA ARG A 162 1.43 11.15 3.09
C ARG A 162 0.31 10.29 3.68
N GLU A 163 -0.81 10.18 2.98
CA GLU A 163 -1.94 9.35 3.42
C GLU A 163 -1.56 7.87 3.49
N HIS A 164 -0.84 7.36 2.50
CA HIS A 164 -0.42 5.95 2.46
C HIS A 164 0.56 5.62 3.58
N VAL A 165 1.56 6.49 3.82
CA VAL A 165 2.50 6.38 4.94
C VAL A 165 1.74 6.35 6.26
N LEU A 166 0.90 7.35 6.53
CA LEU A 166 0.13 7.43 7.78
C LEU A 166 -0.85 6.26 7.93
N SER A 167 -1.47 5.79 6.85
CA SER A 167 -2.42 4.66 6.90
C SER A 167 -1.78 3.35 7.37
N ARG A 168 -0.48 3.17 7.11
CA ARG A 168 0.31 1.98 7.44
C ARG A 168 1.11 2.13 8.73
N LEU A 169 1.73 3.28 8.96
CA LEU A 169 2.60 3.49 10.11
C LEU A 169 1.87 3.97 11.35
N ALA A 170 0.84 4.81 11.22
CA ALA A 170 0.10 5.36 12.36
C ALA A 170 -0.94 4.37 12.93
N VAL A 171 -0.54 3.11 13.04
CA VAL A 171 -1.32 1.97 13.51
C VAL A 171 -0.67 1.41 14.78
N PRO A 172 -1.43 1.11 15.85
CA PRO A 172 -0.85 0.55 17.07
C PRO A 172 -0.10 -0.77 16.85
N GLU A 173 -0.57 -1.59 15.91
CA GLU A 173 0.08 -2.85 15.52
C GLU A 173 1.52 -2.66 15.04
N VAL A 174 1.83 -1.47 14.50
CA VAL A 174 3.16 -1.10 14.02
C VAL A 174 3.91 -0.39 15.15
N LEU A 175 3.34 0.68 15.71
CA LEU A 175 4.01 1.52 16.72
C LEU A 175 4.31 0.83 18.07
N GLU A 176 3.51 -0.13 18.50
CA GLU A 176 3.71 -0.77 19.82
C GLU A 176 4.60 -2.02 19.78
N HIS A 177 5.00 -2.46 18.58
CA HIS A 177 5.68 -3.73 18.36
C HIS A 177 6.95 -3.62 17.50
N GLN A 178 7.46 -2.41 17.31
CA GLN A 178 8.74 -2.16 16.66
C GLN A 178 9.50 -1.10 17.47
N ASN A 179 10.81 -1.06 17.34
CA ASN A 179 11.63 -0.11 18.08
C ASN A 179 11.94 1.18 17.29
N GLU A 180 11.81 1.14 15.97
CA GLU A 180 12.19 2.24 15.05
C GLU A 180 11.29 3.48 15.17
N LEU A 181 9.97 3.29 15.31
CA LEU A 181 8.98 4.39 15.40
C LEU A 181 7.94 4.03 16.46
N LYS A 182 7.90 4.83 17.54
CA LYS A 182 7.03 4.62 18.72
C LYS A 182 5.98 5.71 18.88
N THR A 183 6.19 6.89 18.31
CA THR A 183 5.25 8.02 18.41
C THR A 183 4.84 8.58 17.05
N PHE A 184 3.71 9.29 17.03
CA PHE A 184 3.24 9.97 15.82
C PHE A 184 4.23 11.07 15.38
N ALA A 185 4.77 11.83 16.33
CA ALA A 185 5.77 12.86 16.07
C ALA A 185 7.04 12.29 15.43
N GLU A 186 7.50 11.11 15.86
CA GLU A 186 8.63 10.43 15.22
C GLU A 186 8.34 10.05 13.77
N ILE A 187 7.10 9.65 13.42
CA ILE A 187 6.72 9.41 12.02
C ILE A 187 6.81 10.71 11.21
N GLU A 188 6.32 11.82 11.77
CA GLU A 188 6.36 13.11 11.10
C GLU A 188 7.80 13.59 10.88
N VAL A 189 8.66 13.49 11.89
CA VAL A 189 10.06 13.93 11.81
C VAL A 189 10.91 12.99 10.96
N ALA A 190 10.79 11.67 11.15
CA ALA A 190 11.65 10.71 10.46
C ALA A 190 11.28 10.52 8.99
N ILE A 191 10.00 10.67 8.63
CA ILE A 191 9.51 10.32 7.28
C ILE A 191 8.88 11.52 6.58
N LEU A 192 7.99 12.28 7.23
CA LEU A 192 7.29 13.38 6.55
C LEU A 192 8.17 14.64 6.39
N TYR A 193 9.10 14.89 7.31
CA TYR A 193 9.99 16.06 7.26
C TYR A 193 10.98 16.01 6.09
N GLN A 194 11.31 14.81 5.60
CA GLN A 194 12.19 14.62 4.44
C GLN A 194 11.56 15.12 3.12
N ARG A 195 10.32 15.66 3.16
CA ARG A 195 9.49 16.09 2.02
C ARG A 195 9.25 14.97 1.01
N PHE A 196 8.35 15.17 0.06
CA PHE A 196 8.12 14.20 -1.01
C PHE A 196 9.39 14.04 -1.87
N PRO A 197 10.15 12.94 -1.71
CA PRO A 197 11.47 12.80 -2.33
C PRO A 197 11.37 12.53 -3.84
N GLY A 198 10.16 12.21 -4.31
CA GLY A 198 9.89 12.04 -5.73
C GLY A 198 9.84 13.36 -6.51
N ARG A 199 9.69 14.53 -5.86
CA ARG A 199 9.42 15.80 -6.56
C ARG A 199 10.49 16.14 -7.59
N GLU A 200 11.75 15.94 -7.23
CA GLU A 200 12.88 16.20 -8.11
C GLU A 200 12.97 15.22 -9.28
N LEU A 201 12.49 13.98 -9.11
CA LEU A 201 12.47 12.97 -10.17
C LEU A 201 11.47 13.30 -11.28
N PHE A 202 10.50 14.18 -11.03
CA PHE A 202 9.57 14.65 -12.06
C PHE A 202 10.14 15.81 -12.90
N THR A 203 11.06 16.60 -12.33
CA THR A 203 11.55 17.83 -12.95
C THR A 203 12.96 17.70 -13.50
N LYS A 204 13.85 16.99 -12.78
CA LYS A 204 15.25 16.81 -13.18
C LYS A 204 15.38 15.75 -14.27
N PRO A 205 16.15 16.01 -15.33
CA PRO A 205 16.42 15.01 -16.36
C PRO A 205 17.19 13.81 -15.80
N PRO A 206 17.10 12.63 -16.44
CA PRO A 206 17.92 11.48 -16.11
C PRO A 206 19.42 11.78 -16.24
N LYS A 207 20.25 10.98 -15.56
CA LYS A 207 21.72 11.18 -15.52
C LYS A 207 22.41 11.13 -16.88
N SER A 208 21.85 10.37 -17.82
CA SER A 208 22.45 10.08 -19.11
C SER A 208 21.40 10.14 -20.21
N PRO A 209 21.76 10.52 -21.45
CA PRO A 209 20.85 10.48 -22.59
C PRO A 209 20.35 9.06 -22.91
N ASN A 210 21.02 8.01 -22.41
CA ASN A 210 20.59 6.62 -22.56
C ASN A 210 19.70 6.14 -21.40
N HIS A 211 19.27 7.06 -20.53
CA HIS A 211 18.32 6.77 -19.48
C HIS A 211 16.97 7.39 -19.83
N ARG A 212 15.89 6.66 -19.59
CA ARG A 212 14.52 7.12 -19.80
C ARG A 212 13.72 6.89 -18.54
N ARG A 213 13.00 7.89 -18.06
CA ARG A 213 12.17 7.76 -16.86
C ARG A 213 10.71 7.81 -17.27
N PHE A 214 9.94 6.85 -16.79
CA PHE A 214 8.52 6.76 -17.03
C PHE A 214 7.77 6.85 -15.71
N VAL A 215 6.60 7.50 -15.76
CA VAL A 215 5.67 7.52 -14.64
C VAL A 215 4.30 7.09 -15.11
N SER A 216 3.67 6.20 -14.34
CA SER A 216 2.30 5.76 -14.57
C SER A 216 1.41 6.16 -13.40
N PHE A 217 0.34 6.88 -13.70
CA PHE A 217 -0.69 7.31 -12.75
C PHE A 217 -1.97 6.54 -12.95
N ALA A 218 -2.58 6.11 -11.85
CA ALA A 218 -3.91 5.51 -11.83
C ALA A 218 -4.88 6.42 -11.09
N TRP A 219 -5.92 6.84 -11.80
CA TRP A 219 -6.99 7.71 -11.36
C TRP A 219 -8.26 6.89 -11.18
N ALA A 220 -9.00 7.11 -10.09
CA ALA A 220 -10.35 6.57 -9.94
C ALA A 220 -11.38 7.69 -10.01
N LYS A 221 -12.44 7.51 -10.81
CA LYS A 221 -13.54 8.47 -10.88
C LYS A 221 -14.21 8.58 -9.50
N ILE A 222 -14.39 9.82 -9.03
CA ILE A 222 -15.06 10.12 -7.77
C ILE A 222 -16.57 10.05 -8.01
N ARG A 223 -17.21 9.00 -7.50
CA ARG A 223 -18.68 8.90 -7.48
C ARG A 223 -19.23 9.39 -6.15
N THR A 224 -20.24 10.25 -6.20
CA THR A 224 -20.95 10.66 -4.98
C THR A 224 -21.76 9.48 -4.44
N ARG A 225 -21.96 9.38 -3.12
CA ARG A 225 -22.71 8.26 -2.49
C ARG A 225 -24.15 8.12 -3.00
N ARG A 226 -24.72 9.19 -3.56
CA ARG A 226 -26.08 9.23 -4.12
C ARG A 226 -26.14 8.84 -5.59
N ASP A 227 -24.99 8.74 -6.24
CA ASP A 227 -24.90 8.34 -7.64
C ASP A 227 -25.05 6.82 -7.75
N LYS A 228 -26.20 6.40 -8.28
CA LYS A 228 -26.56 5.01 -8.56
C LYS A 228 -26.29 4.62 -10.01
N SER A 229 -25.63 5.48 -10.80
CA SER A 229 -25.28 5.15 -12.18
C SER A 229 -24.46 3.86 -12.22
N THR A 230 -24.74 2.99 -13.17
CA THR A 230 -23.87 1.84 -13.44
C THR A 230 -22.52 2.33 -13.96
N PRO A 231 -21.40 1.71 -13.54
CA PRO A 231 -20.10 1.97 -14.12
C PRO A 231 -20.08 1.86 -15.64
N GLU A 232 -19.32 2.71 -16.33
CA GLU A 232 -19.18 2.63 -17.79
C GLU A 232 -18.70 1.23 -18.18
N TRP A 233 -17.78 0.66 -17.40
CA TRP A 233 -17.31 -0.71 -17.62
C TRP A 233 -18.41 -1.78 -17.52
N ALA A 234 -19.47 -1.53 -16.75
CA ALA A 234 -20.60 -2.46 -16.57
C ALA A 234 -21.68 -2.27 -17.65
N GLN A 235 -21.64 -1.16 -18.40
CA GLN A 235 -22.55 -0.87 -19.50
C GLN A 235 -21.99 -1.36 -20.85
N THR A 236 -20.66 -1.42 -21.00
CA THR A 236 -20.01 -1.90 -22.24
C THR A 236 -20.00 -3.44 -22.30
N SER A 237 -20.51 -4.02 -23.40
CA SER A 237 -20.52 -5.48 -23.60
C SER A 237 -19.11 -6.04 -23.76
N GLN A 238 -18.94 -7.34 -23.48
CA GLN A 238 -17.63 -8.01 -23.58
C GLN A 238 -17.01 -7.92 -24.98
N ASP A 239 -17.86 -7.88 -26.02
CA ASP A 239 -17.43 -7.87 -27.43
C ASP A 239 -16.99 -6.48 -27.94
N THR A 240 -17.30 -5.41 -27.22
CA THR A 240 -16.93 -4.03 -27.60
C THR A 240 -15.67 -3.50 -26.91
N LYS A 241 -15.17 -4.17 -25.85
CA LYS A 241 -13.95 -3.74 -25.15
C LYS A 241 -12.70 -4.15 -25.90
N ARG A 242 -12.14 -3.22 -26.67
CA ARG A 242 -10.83 -3.41 -27.32
C ARG A 242 -9.68 -3.31 -26.30
N ALA A 243 -8.63 -4.12 -26.51
CA ALA A 243 -7.48 -4.21 -25.61
C ALA A 243 -6.50 -3.01 -25.70
N ASP A 244 -6.61 -2.21 -26.75
CA ASP A 244 -5.92 -0.92 -26.90
C ASP A 244 -6.43 0.13 -25.89
N GLN A 245 -7.70 0.02 -25.48
CA GLN A 245 -8.37 0.95 -24.56
C GLN A 245 -8.51 0.40 -23.14
N TRP A 246 -8.66 -0.92 -22.95
CA TRP A 246 -8.92 -1.53 -21.64
C TRP A 246 -7.76 -2.40 -21.15
N LEU A 247 -7.32 -2.15 -19.91
CA LEU A 247 -6.18 -2.85 -19.29
C LEU A 247 -6.62 -3.94 -18.31
N ALA A 248 -7.77 -3.71 -17.68
CA ALA A 248 -8.48 -4.63 -16.79
C ALA A 248 -9.98 -4.36 -16.87
N TYR A 249 -10.81 -5.18 -16.21
CA TYR A 249 -12.27 -5.07 -16.30
C TYR A 249 -12.83 -3.69 -15.94
N ASN A 250 -12.18 -2.96 -15.03
CA ASN A 250 -12.56 -1.62 -14.56
C ASN A 250 -11.49 -0.54 -14.77
N MET A 251 -10.47 -0.81 -15.61
CA MET A 251 -9.35 0.11 -15.83
C MET A 251 -9.15 0.39 -17.32
N ARG A 252 -9.27 1.66 -17.71
CA ARG A 252 -9.07 2.17 -19.07
C ARG A 252 -7.71 2.84 -19.21
N ARG A 253 -7.11 2.77 -20.39
CA ARG A 253 -5.99 3.60 -20.79
C ARG A 253 -6.49 5.02 -21.08
N SER A 254 -5.75 6.02 -20.60
CA SER A 254 -6.04 7.44 -20.77
C SER A 254 -4.75 8.18 -21.14
N THR A 255 -4.88 9.23 -21.93
CA THR A 255 -3.81 10.16 -22.30
C THR A 255 -3.94 11.48 -21.53
N VAL A 256 -4.87 11.56 -20.57
CA VAL A 256 -5.10 12.77 -19.78
C VAL A 256 -4.22 12.72 -18.53
N LEU A 257 -3.44 13.77 -18.30
CA LEU A 257 -2.52 13.86 -17.16
C LEU A 257 -3.30 14.01 -15.85
N PHE A 258 -4.26 14.94 -15.81
CA PHE A 258 -5.10 15.21 -14.65
C PHE A 258 -6.61 15.16 -15.00
N PRO A 259 -7.24 13.97 -14.97
CA PRO A 259 -8.66 13.85 -15.30
C PRO A 259 -9.54 14.56 -14.25
N SER A 260 -10.55 15.29 -14.72
CA SER A 260 -11.50 15.98 -13.83
C SER A 260 -12.33 14.99 -13.01
N ASN A 261 -12.73 15.40 -11.80
CA ASN A 261 -13.50 14.58 -10.86
C ASN A 261 -12.90 13.20 -10.54
N SER A 262 -11.57 13.09 -10.59
CA SER A 262 -10.86 11.84 -10.32
C SER A 262 -9.91 12.00 -9.14
N MET A 263 -9.67 10.90 -8.42
CA MET A 263 -8.71 10.84 -7.32
C MET A 263 -7.51 9.99 -7.70
N LEU A 264 -6.31 10.44 -7.37
CA LEU A 264 -5.10 9.66 -7.56
C LEU A 264 -5.11 8.47 -6.60
N CYS A 265 -4.93 7.27 -7.15
CA CYS A 265 -5.02 6.00 -6.43
C CYS A 265 -3.71 5.23 -6.40
N GLY A 266 -2.83 5.49 -7.37
CA GLY A 266 -1.54 4.83 -7.48
C GLY A 266 -0.65 5.59 -8.45
N ALA A 267 0.64 5.59 -8.13
CA ALA A 267 1.66 6.12 -9.00
C ALA A 267 2.91 5.24 -8.91
N TRP A 268 3.47 4.93 -10.07
CA TRP A 268 4.64 4.08 -10.23
C TRP A 268 5.67 4.80 -11.08
N LEU A 269 6.91 4.80 -10.63
CA LEU A 269 8.04 5.35 -11.36
C LEU A 269 8.95 4.21 -11.79
N VAL A 270 9.44 4.32 -13.02
CA VAL A 270 10.43 3.40 -13.55
C VAL A 270 11.51 4.21 -14.24
N GLU A 271 12.77 3.85 -14.00
CA GLU A 271 13.88 4.38 -14.76
C GLU A 271 14.52 3.24 -15.55
N TRP A 272 14.57 3.42 -16.86
CA TRP A 272 15.19 2.53 -17.82
C TRP A 272 16.61 2.94 -18.09
N VAL A 273 17.53 2.02 -17.83
CA VAL A 273 18.94 2.12 -18.20
C VAL A 273 19.10 1.26 -19.45
N ILE A 274 19.10 1.91 -20.62
CA ILE A 274 19.09 1.24 -21.93
C ILE A 274 20.32 0.32 -22.10
N PRO A 275 21.57 0.78 -21.83
CA PRO A 275 22.76 -0.03 -22.10
C PRO A 275 22.81 -1.32 -21.27
N ASP A 276 22.39 -1.22 -20.00
CA ASP A 276 22.35 -2.35 -19.08
C ASP A 276 21.04 -3.15 -19.16
N ARG A 277 20.09 -2.76 -20.01
CA ARG A 277 18.80 -3.46 -20.18
C ARG A 277 18.03 -3.62 -18.86
N THR A 278 18.20 -2.67 -17.94
CA THR A 278 17.60 -2.74 -16.59
C THR A 278 16.51 -1.70 -16.37
N PHE A 279 15.48 -2.10 -15.63
CA PHE A 279 14.42 -1.25 -15.12
C PHE A 279 14.49 -1.21 -13.60
N VAL A 280 14.69 -0.01 -13.06
CA VAL A 280 14.53 0.27 -11.64
C VAL A 280 13.09 0.68 -11.40
N VAL A 281 12.38 0.04 -10.47
CA VAL A 281 10.97 0.33 -10.19
C VAL A 281 10.76 0.84 -8.78
N ASP A 282 9.89 1.84 -8.64
CA ASP A 282 9.35 2.27 -7.36
C ASP A 282 7.86 2.56 -7.44
N SER A 283 7.20 2.46 -6.29
CA SER A 283 5.86 3.00 -6.09
C SER A 283 5.94 4.19 -5.15
N LEU A 284 5.16 5.23 -5.44
CA LEU A 284 4.94 6.31 -4.47
C LEU A 284 4.24 5.85 -3.18
N SER A 285 3.86 4.58 -3.09
CA SER A 285 3.38 3.92 -1.87
C SER A 285 4.47 3.02 -1.27
N PRO A 286 5.38 3.56 -0.43
CA PRO A 286 6.58 2.84 0.04
C PRO A 286 6.29 1.58 0.86
N PHE A 287 5.08 1.47 1.42
CA PHE A 287 4.66 0.41 2.33
C PHE A 287 3.55 -0.47 1.73
N GLY A 288 3.46 -0.51 0.40
CA GLY A 288 2.40 -1.18 -0.34
C GLY A 288 2.49 -2.71 -0.37
N SER A 289 2.83 -3.44 0.69
CA SER A 289 2.99 -4.91 0.64
C SER A 289 1.71 -5.74 0.45
N VAL A 290 0.54 -5.11 0.40
CA VAL A 290 -0.75 -5.80 0.18
C VAL A 290 -1.54 -5.14 -0.96
N GLY A 291 -0.88 -4.29 -1.76
CA GLY A 291 -1.48 -3.53 -2.85
C GLY A 291 -0.66 -3.54 -4.14
N VAL A 292 0.47 -4.25 -4.16
CA VAL A 292 1.10 -4.73 -5.41
C VAL A 292 0.19 -5.76 -6.12
N ASP A 293 -0.85 -6.25 -5.42
CA ASP A 293 -1.67 -7.45 -5.62
C ASP A 293 -2.40 -7.65 -6.96
N GLU A 294 -2.25 -6.75 -7.94
CA GLU A 294 -2.61 -6.98 -9.36
C GLU A 294 -2.29 -5.71 -10.17
N ARG A 295 -2.47 -4.54 -9.55
CA ARG A 295 -2.38 -3.22 -10.22
C ARG A 295 -0.95 -2.75 -10.43
N GLY A 296 -0.01 -3.09 -9.53
CA GLY A 296 1.41 -2.78 -9.73
C GLY A 296 1.97 -3.42 -10.99
N GLY A 297 1.56 -4.67 -11.25
CA GLY A 297 1.84 -5.36 -12.51
C GLY A 297 1.27 -4.63 -13.73
N LEU A 298 0.05 -4.08 -13.64
CA LEU A 298 -0.54 -3.28 -14.73
C LEU A 298 0.27 -2.01 -15.03
N HIS A 299 0.70 -1.28 -13.99
CA HIS A 299 1.55 -0.09 -14.15
C HIS A 299 2.88 -0.43 -14.83
N CYS A 300 3.60 -1.43 -14.31
CA CYS A 300 4.89 -1.84 -14.87
C CYS A 300 4.73 -2.32 -16.31
N ARG A 301 3.64 -3.00 -16.63
CA ARG A 301 3.33 -3.48 -17.98
C ARG A 301 3.05 -2.35 -18.96
N GLU A 302 2.28 -1.34 -18.56
CA GLU A 302 2.04 -0.18 -19.43
C GLU A 302 3.29 0.66 -19.65
N ILE A 303 4.12 0.80 -18.62
CA ILE A 303 5.43 1.44 -18.77
C ILE A 303 6.32 0.66 -19.74
N LEU A 304 6.40 -0.66 -19.57
CA LEU A 304 7.18 -1.52 -20.47
C LEU A 304 6.65 -1.47 -21.90
N ARG A 305 5.33 -1.36 -22.10
CA ARG A 305 4.73 -1.16 -23.42
C ARG A 305 5.21 0.15 -24.06
N CYS A 306 5.20 1.26 -23.31
CA CYS A 306 5.71 2.54 -23.80
C CYS A 306 7.21 2.47 -24.13
N ALA A 307 8.01 1.84 -23.27
CA ALA A 307 9.44 1.65 -23.51
C ALA A 307 9.72 0.80 -24.75
N LEU A 308 8.98 -0.30 -24.96
CA LEU A 308 9.12 -1.14 -26.15
C LEU A 308 8.65 -0.44 -27.42
N ALA A 309 7.58 0.37 -27.36
CA ALA A 309 7.14 1.17 -28.50
C ALA A 309 8.22 2.20 -28.90
N MET A 310 8.82 2.87 -27.92
CA MET A 310 9.93 3.79 -28.12
C MET A 310 11.17 3.09 -28.68
N LEU A 311 11.48 1.87 -28.20
CA LEU A 311 12.56 1.04 -28.73
C LEU A 311 12.34 0.72 -30.20
N VAL A 312 11.13 0.30 -30.59
CA VAL A 312 10.81 -0.02 -32.00
C VAL A 312 10.97 1.23 -32.86
N GLU A 313 10.46 2.37 -32.40
CA GLU A 313 10.58 3.64 -33.11
C GLU A 313 12.05 4.07 -33.27
N HIS A 314 12.85 3.97 -32.20
CA HIS A 314 14.26 4.31 -32.21
C HIS A 314 15.04 3.41 -33.17
N ASN A 315 14.90 2.09 -33.04
CA ASN A 315 15.63 1.12 -33.88
C ASN A 315 15.24 1.20 -35.36
N THR A 316 14.03 1.67 -35.65
CA THR A 316 13.59 1.94 -37.04
C THR A 316 14.24 3.21 -37.59
N LYS A 317 14.38 4.25 -36.76
CA LYS A 317 14.97 5.54 -37.16
C LYS A 317 16.50 5.52 -37.21
N TYR A 318 17.13 4.76 -36.32
CA TYR A 318 18.57 4.67 -36.13
C TYR A 318 19.04 3.21 -36.22
N PRO A 319 19.11 2.64 -37.44
CA PRO A 319 19.50 1.23 -37.63
C PRO A 319 20.93 0.93 -37.18
N ASP A 320 21.79 1.95 -37.10
CA ASP A 320 23.18 1.82 -36.66
C ASP A 320 23.36 1.90 -35.13
N ASP A 321 22.35 2.37 -34.38
CA ASP A 321 22.34 2.48 -32.91
C ASP A 321 21.11 1.75 -32.34
N LEU A 322 21.24 0.42 -32.25
CA LEU A 322 20.13 -0.43 -31.82
C LEU A 322 20.01 -0.49 -30.30
N TRP A 323 18.86 -0.06 -29.79
CA TRP A 323 18.51 -0.21 -28.39
C TRP A 323 18.07 -1.65 -28.08
N PRO A 324 18.68 -2.29 -27.08
CA PRO A 324 18.29 -3.63 -26.66
C PRO A 324 17.03 -3.62 -25.78
N ALA A 325 16.23 -4.67 -25.87
CA ALA A 325 15.03 -4.80 -25.04
C ALA A 325 15.38 -4.98 -23.55
N PRO A 326 14.60 -4.39 -22.63
CA PRO A 326 14.77 -4.59 -21.18
C PRO A 326 14.69 -6.06 -20.78
N GLU A 327 15.58 -6.53 -19.90
CA GLU A 327 15.62 -7.91 -19.39
C GLU A 327 15.50 -7.99 -17.87
N HIS A 328 16.04 -7.00 -17.16
CA HIS A 328 16.14 -7.05 -15.70
C HIS A 328 15.21 -6.03 -15.07
N LEU A 329 14.33 -6.46 -14.19
CA LEU A 329 13.48 -5.60 -13.39
C LEU A 329 13.94 -5.66 -11.94
N TRP A 330 14.19 -4.54 -11.28
CA TRP A 330 14.69 -4.57 -9.91
C TRP A 330 14.15 -3.43 -9.07
N VAL A 331 14.20 -3.65 -7.75
CA VAL A 331 13.73 -2.71 -6.74
C VAL A 331 14.78 -2.57 -5.65
N VAL A 332 15.04 -1.33 -5.25
CA VAL A 332 15.85 -1.02 -4.06
C VAL A 332 15.00 -1.26 -2.84
N MET A 333 15.51 -1.94 -1.82
CA MET A 333 14.82 -2.24 -0.57
C MET A 333 15.65 -1.76 0.62
N LYS A 334 14.97 -1.47 1.74
CA LYS A 334 15.60 -1.39 3.06
C LYS A 334 15.20 -2.64 3.83
N ASN A 335 16.14 -3.43 4.31
CA ASN A 335 15.84 -4.41 5.34
C ASN A 335 15.81 -3.70 6.70
N SER A 336 14.62 -3.45 7.22
CA SER A 336 14.40 -2.86 8.55
C SER A 336 13.30 -3.62 9.28
N GLU A 337 13.20 -3.45 10.60
CA GLU A 337 12.14 -4.10 11.39
C GLU A 337 10.76 -3.73 10.82
N LEU A 338 10.62 -2.49 10.36
CA LEU A 338 9.41 -1.98 9.73
C LEU A 338 9.09 -2.71 8.41
N THR A 339 10.02 -2.82 7.47
CA THR A 339 9.77 -3.46 6.17
C THR A 339 9.56 -4.97 6.30
N ALA A 340 10.27 -5.61 7.24
CA ALA A 340 10.10 -7.02 7.60
C ALA A 340 8.70 -7.28 8.20
N ARG A 341 8.26 -6.46 9.16
CA ARG A 341 6.92 -6.57 9.76
C ARG A 341 5.81 -6.33 8.75
N MET A 342 6.06 -5.46 7.78
CA MET A 342 5.17 -5.22 6.67
C MET A 342 5.21 -6.30 5.60
N ARG A 343 6.12 -7.28 5.67
CA ARG A 343 6.25 -8.40 4.72
C ARG A 343 6.40 -7.91 3.27
N VAL A 344 7.11 -6.80 3.07
CA VAL A 344 7.28 -6.22 1.72
C VAL A 344 8.09 -7.18 0.84
N ALA A 345 9.19 -7.73 1.36
CA ALA A 345 10.01 -8.71 0.66
C ALA A 345 9.24 -10.00 0.34
N GLU A 346 8.48 -10.55 1.30
CA GLU A 346 7.64 -11.74 1.10
C GLU A 346 6.61 -11.51 -0.03
N GLY A 347 5.99 -10.33 -0.08
CA GLY A 347 5.06 -9.96 -1.14
C GLY A 347 5.71 -9.93 -2.53
N LEU A 348 6.92 -9.37 -2.64
CA LEU A 348 7.66 -9.33 -3.90
C LEU A 348 8.17 -10.71 -4.34
N GLN A 349 8.62 -11.54 -3.39
CA GLN A 349 9.04 -12.91 -3.65
C GLN A 349 7.91 -13.79 -4.19
N ARG A 350 6.66 -13.57 -3.74
CA ARG A 350 5.47 -14.21 -4.32
C ARG A 350 5.24 -13.83 -5.79
N HIS A 351 5.81 -12.72 -6.25
CA HIS A 351 5.82 -12.27 -7.64
C HIS A 351 7.16 -12.59 -8.35
N SER A 352 7.90 -13.58 -7.85
CA SER A 352 9.14 -14.10 -8.43
C SER A 352 10.35 -13.16 -8.39
N PHE A 353 10.30 -12.09 -7.58
CA PHE A 353 11.51 -11.32 -7.28
C PHE A 353 12.42 -12.12 -6.37
N LEU A 354 13.71 -12.18 -6.70
CA LEU A 354 14.74 -12.91 -5.98
C LEU A 354 15.73 -11.94 -5.34
N PRO A 355 16.31 -12.29 -4.18
CA PRO A 355 17.51 -11.62 -3.67
C PRO A 355 18.61 -11.54 -4.74
N LEU A 356 19.38 -10.45 -4.75
CA LEU A 356 20.39 -10.19 -5.78
C LEU A 356 21.38 -11.34 -5.96
N ASP A 357 21.90 -11.92 -4.88
CA ASP A 357 22.86 -13.03 -4.98
C ASP A 357 22.25 -14.28 -5.63
N GLU A 358 21.01 -14.62 -5.27
CA GLU A 358 20.26 -15.73 -5.88
C GLU A 358 19.93 -15.44 -7.35
N TYR A 359 19.64 -14.19 -7.68
CA TYR A 359 19.37 -13.74 -9.04
C TYR A 359 20.61 -13.86 -9.93
N LEU A 360 21.76 -13.35 -9.47
CA LEU A 360 23.04 -13.41 -10.19
C LEU A 360 23.51 -14.85 -10.39
N ALA A 361 23.25 -15.74 -9.42
CA ALA A 361 23.54 -17.17 -9.57
C ALA A 361 22.71 -17.85 -10.68
N ARG A 362 21.50 -17.33 -10.98
CA ARG A 362 20.60 -17.89 -12.00
C ARG A 362 20.76 -17.24 -13.37
N HIS A 363 21.27 -16.01 -13.43
CA HIS A 363 21.34 -15.22 -14.66
C HIS A 363 22.78 -14.76 -14.90
N THR A 364 23.54 -15.56 -15.65
CA THR A 364 24.98 -15.32 -15.91
C THR A 364 25.27 -14.08 -16.76
N THR A 365 24.27 -13.55 -17.46
CA THR A 365 24.37 -12.29 -18.22
C THR A 365 24.26 -11.05 -17.33
N ALA A 366 23.70 -11.19 -16.12
CA ALA A 366 23.55 -10.10 -15.18
C ALA A 366 24.84 -9.90 -14.38
N ARG A 367 25.24 -8.65 -14.19
CA ARG A 367 26.44 -8.26 -13.43
C ARG A 367 26.03 -7.43 -12.21
N LYS A 368 26.79 -7.53 -11.11
CA LYS A 368 26.45 -6.83 -9.84
C LYS A 368 26.46 -5.30 -9.98
N ASP A 369 27.28 -4.76 -10.87
CA ASP A 369 27.38 -3.33 -11.16
C ASP A 369 26.08 -2.72 -11.71
N MET A 370 25.27 -3.51 -12.42
CA MET A 370 23.98 -3.10 -12.99
C MET A 370 22.91 -2.79 -11.92
N PHE A 371 23.12 -3.21 -10.66
CA PHE A 371 22.16 -3.11 -9.56
C PHE A 371 22.65 -2.21 -8.42
N ARG A 372 23.54 -1.25 -8.71
CA ARG A 372 24.08 -0.34 -7.71
C ARG A 372 23.20 0.89 -7.50
N ARG A 373 23.40 1.57 -6.36
CA ARG A 373 22.69 2.83 -6.04
C ARG A 373 22.95 3.94 -7.05
N ASP A 374 24.15 4.01 -7.62
CA ASP A 374 24.65 5.10 -8.45
C ASP A 374 24.29 4.97 -9.94
N VAL A 375 23.70 3.83 -10.34
CA VAL A 375 23.37 3.53 -11.74
C VAL A 375 22.39 4.57 -12.31
N CYS A 376 21.39 4.99 -11.55
CA CYS A 376 20.37 5.90 -12.05
C CYS A 376 19.84 6.82 -10.94
N ALA A 377 19.24 7.96 -11.31
CA ALA A 377 18.83 8.95 -10.31
C ALA A 377 17.64 8.45 -9.45
N LEU A 378 16.78 7.58 -10.00
CA LEU A 378 15.75 6.90 -9.21
C LEU A 378 16.36 5.97 -8.16
N ALA A 379 17.41 5.20 -8.50
CA ALA A 379 18.08 4.30 -7.56
C ALA A 379 18.79 5.07 -6.43
N GLU A 380 19.40 6.22 -6.74
CA GLU A 380 20.01 7.09 -5.73
C GLU A 380 18.96 7.67 -4.79
N SER A 381 17.89 8.26 -5.33
CA SER A 381 16.78 8.79 -4.55
C SER A 381 16.13 7.72 -3.68
N LEU A 382 16.09 6.46 -4.16
CA LEU A 382 15.60 5.33 -3.38
C LEU A 382 16.55 4.95 -2.25
N ALA A 383 17.84 4.89 -2.54
CA ALA A 383 18.88 4.57 -1.56
C ALA A 383 18.92 5.62 -0.44
N GLU A 384 18.86 6.91 -0.77
CA GLU A 384 18.83 8.01 0.21
C GLU A 384 17.59 7.96 1.13
N ARG A 385 16.44 7.58 0.57
CA ARG A 385 15.21 7.38 1.36
C ARG A 385 15.30 6.21 2.33
N ARG A 386 16.00 5.15 1.91
CA ARG A 386 15.93 3.82 2.50
C ARG A 386 17.13 3.53 3.40
N SER A 387 18.28 4.12 3.14
CA SER A 387 19.52 3.81 3.83
C SER A 387 20.20 5.07 4.34
N ARG A 388 21.01 4.97 5.41
CA ARG A 388 21.98 6.05 5.67
C ARG A 388 23.04 6.02 4.57
N ALA A 389 23.76 7.12 4.39
CA ALA A 389 24.66 7.32 3.25
C ALA A 389 25.73 6.22 3.05
N ASP A 390 25.98 5.38 4.06
CA ASP A 390 26.97 4.28 4.06
C ASP A 390 26.38 2.84 4.12
N ASP A 391 25.06 2.65 4.22
CA ASP A 391 24.51 1.28 4.27
C ASP A 391 24.44 0.66 2.87
N GLU A 392 24.81 -0.62 2.75
CA GLU A 392 24.61 -1.42 1.54
C GLU A 392 23.10 -1.50 1.24
N ILE A 393 22.72 -1.31 -0.03
CA ILE A 393 21.31 -1.39 -0.44
C ILE A 393 20.89 -2.85 -0.62
N ASP A 394 19.73 -3.22 -0.09
CA ASP A 394 19.13 -4.51 -0.43
C ASP A 394 18.48 -4.42 -1.80
N VAL A 395 18.73 -5.39 -2.66
CA VAL A 395 18.13 -5.42 -4.01
C VAL A 395 17.37 -6.73 -4.21
N LEU A 396 16.15 -6.59 -4.73
CA LEU A 396 15.37 -7.70 -5.26
C LEU A 396 15.23 -7.53 -6.77
N ALA A 397 15.51 -8.58 -7.54
CA ALA A 397 15.51 -8.57 -8.99
C ALA A 397 14.62 -9.68 -9.58
N LEU A 398 14.04 -9.40 -10.73
CA LEU A 398 13.18 -10.27 -11.51
C LEU A 398 13.66 -10.26 -12.96
N HIS A 399 13.72 -11.43 -13.57
CA HIS A 399 14.03 -11.57 -14.99
C HIS A 399 12.75 -11.52 -15.79
N MET A 400 12.66 -10.59 -16.74
CA MET A 400 11.45 -10.38 -17.53
C MET A 400 11.31 -11.40 -18.68
N GLY A 401 12.38 -12.11 -19.02
CA GLY A 401 12.43 -13.08 -20.11
C GLY A 401 13.34 -12.61 -21.24
N ASN A 402 13.86 -13.55 -22.04
CA ASN A 402 14.74 -13.22 -23.16
C ASN A 402 13.89 -12.62 -24.30
N ALA A 403 14.34 -11.51 -24.88
CA ALA A 403 13.75 -10.90 -26.07
C ALA A 403 12.25 -10.55 -25.96
N MET A 404 11.86 -9.81 -24.91
CA MET A 404 10.48 -9.33 -24.81
C MET A 404 10.14 -8.36 -25.93
N THR A 405 9.21 -8.74 -26.81
CA THR A 405 8.70 -7.90 -27.89
C THR A 405 7.37 -7.23 -27.51
N LEU A 406 7.06 -6.12 -28.18
CA LEU A 406 5.79 -5.41 -28.00
C LEU A 406 4.60 -6.33 -28.28
N GLU A 407 4.65 -7.11 -29.36
CA GLU A 407 3.61 -8.07 -29.73
C GLU A 407 3.41 -9.18 -28.69
N ALA A 408 4.51 -9.69 -28.10
CA ALA A 408 4.43 -10.69 -27.03
C ALA A 408 3.75 -10.09 -25.77
N LEU A 409 4.05 -8.84 -25.45
CA LEU A 409 3.45 -8.12 -24.33
C LEU A 409 1.95 -7.87 -24.54
N GLU A 410 1.55 -7.48 -25.75
CA GLU A 410 0.15 -7.23 -26.11
C GLU A 410 -0.68 -8.51 -26.07
N ARG A 411 -0.15 -9.62 -26.60
CA ARG A 411 -0.80 -10.94 -26.51
C ARG A 411 -1.01 -11.37 -25.05
N ARG A 412 0.00 -11.17 -24.19
CA ARG A 412 -0.11 -11.48 -22.76
C ARG A 412 -1.15 -10.60 -22.06
N THR A 413 -1.20 -9.32 -22.42
CA THR A 413 -2.17 -8.35 -21.90
C THR A 413 -3.60 -8.75 -22.24
N LEU A 414 -3.84 -9.16 -23.48
CA LEU A 414 -5.14 -9.60 -23.96
C LEU A 414 -5.62 -10.87 -23.25
N GLY A 415 -4.73 -11.83 -23.02
CA GLY A 415 -5.02 -13.03 -22.23
C GLY A 415 -5.41 -12.71 -20.78
N GLN A 416 -4.70 -11.77 -20.15
CA GLN A 416 -5.01 -11.33 -18.78
C GLN A 416 -6.32 -10.55 -18.69
N LEU A 417 -6.62 -9.67 -19.66
CA LEU A 417 -7.90 -8.97 -19.73
C LEU A 417 -9.07 -9.97 -19.81
N ARG A 418 -8.97 -10.99 -20.67
CA ARG A 418 -9.97 -12.07 -20.78
C ARG A 418 -10.14 -12.81 -19.45
N SER A 419 -9.03 -13.14 -18.76
CA SER A 419 -9.08 -13.78 -17.44
C SER A 419 -9.72 -12.88 -16.38
N SER A 420 -9.37 -11.60 -16.36
CA SER A 420 -9.90 -10.60 -15.43
C SER A 420 -11.41 -10.42 -15.61
N MET A 421 -11.88 -10.37 -16.86
CA MET A 421 -13.30 -10.32 -17.20
C MET A 421 -14.07 -11.58 -16.76
N ARG A 422 -13.50 -12.77 -16.94
CA ARG A 422 -14.11 -14.04 -16.47
C ARG A 422 -14.26 -14.08 -14.94
N LYS A 423 -13.29 -13.52 -14.21
CA LYS A 423 -13.36 -13.42 -12.74
C LYS A 423 -14.42 -12.42 -12.28
N ALA A 424 -14.66 -11.33 -13.03
CA ALA A 424 -15.62 -10.29 -12.68
C ALA A 424 -17.08 -10.62 -13.06
N GLY A 425 -17.29 -11.56 -13.98
CA GLY A 425 -18.63 -12.02 -14.39
C GLY A 425 -19.21 -13.18 -13.57
N ARG A 426 -18.47 -13.67 -12.57
CA ARG A 426 -18.95 -14.60 -11.53
C ARG A 426 -19.18 -13.81 -10.25
#